data_AF-A0A1E4ISJ8-F1
#
_entry.id   AF-A0A1E4ISJ8-F1
#
_cell.length_a   1.000
_cell.length_b   1.000
_cell.length_c   1.000
_cell.angle_alpha   90.00
_cell.angle_beta   90.00
_cell.angle_gamma   90.00
#
_symmetry.space_group_name_H-M   'P 1'
#
loop_
_entity.id
_entity.type
_entity.pdbx_description
1 polymer ?
#
loop_
_entity_poly.entity_id
_entity_poly.type
_entity_poly.pdbx_seq_one_letter_code
_entity_poly.pdbx_strand_id
1 'polypeptide(L)'
;MAGKTIARRRTPVASEDHPQAQDPADLLENILTQLEALLWVCHGENIDWCRGDGPKQLDNLLWLATDLARKAGELFQSNEKARRATAETLTPSRVKAEPP
;
A
#
# COMPACT_ATOMS: atom_id res chain seq x y z
N MET A 1 -51.08 -8.72 -2.88
CA MET A 1 -50.06 -9.80 -2.84
C MET A 1 -48.82 -9.27 -3.54
N ALA A 2 -47.80 -8.80 -2.81
CA ALA A 2 -46.62 -8.13 -3.37
C ALA A 2 -45.52 -9.13 -3.73
N GLY A 3 -45.09 -9.13 -5.00
CA GLY A 3 -44.00 -9.96 -5.49
C GLY A 3 -42.65 -9.50 -4.94
N LYS A 4 -41.84 -10.45 -4.46
CA LYS A 4 -40.49 -10.22 -3.93
C LYS A 4 -39.54 -9.85 -5.09
N THR A 5 -39.19 -8.57 -5.20
CA THR A 5 -38.07 -8.10 -6.02
C THR A 5 -36.76 -8.46 -5.31
N ILE A 6 -36.13 -9.57 -5.72
CA ILE A 6 -34.78 -9.92 -5.27
C ILE A 6 -33.81 -9.03 -6.06
N ALA A 7 -33.25 -8.02 -5.40
CA ALA A 7 -32.15 -7.24 -5.96
C ALA A 7 -30.97 -8.18 -6.26
N ARG A 8 -30.61 -8.27 -7.54
CA ARG A 8 -29.46 -9.04 -8.02
C ARG A 8 -28.21 -8.55 -7.30
N ARG A 9 -27.64 -9.36 -6.39
CA ARG A 9 -26.28 -9.14 -5.88
C ARG A 9 -25.36 -9.07 -7.09
N ARG A 10 -24.77 -7.90 -7.36
CA ARG A 10 -23.57 -7.82 -8.18
C ARG A 10 -22.47 -8.47 -7.35
N THR A 11 -22.19 -9.74 -7.61
CA THR A 11 -20.89 -10.32 -7.30
C THR A 11 -19.85 -9.39 -7.91
N PRO A 12 -18.86 -8.90 -7.15
CA PRO A 12 -17.67 -8.32 -7.76
C PRO A 12 -17.14 -9.39 -8.72
N VAL A 13 -16.98 -9.02 -9.99
CA VAL A 13 -16.21 -9.85 -10.92
C VAL A 13 -14.85 -9.98 -10.25
N ALA A 14 -14.50 -11.21 -9.85
CA ALA A 14 -13.14 -11.53 -9.50
C ALA A 14 -12.32 -11.19 -10.74
N SER A 15 -11.54 -10.11 -10.66
CA SER A 15 -10.59 -9.74 -11.69
C SER A 15 -9.69 -10.96 -11.87
N GLU A 16 -9.75 -11.53 -13.07
CA GLU A 16 -8.98 -12.68 -13.47
C GLU A 16 -7.50 -12.43 -13.17
N ASP A 17 -6.89 -13.42 -12.52
CA ASP A 17 -5.48 -13.55 -12.22
C ASP A 17 -4.61 -13.20 -13.43
N HIS A 18 -4.16 -11.96 -13.48
CA HIS A 18 -2.80 -11.67 -13.90
C HIS A 18 -2.05 -11.30 -12.61
N PRO A 19 -1.11 -12.13 -12.11
CA PRO A 19 -0.05 -11.63 -11.27
C PRO A 19 0.87 -10.85 -12.21
N GLN A 20 0.39 -9.71 -12.70
CA GLN A 20 1.26 -8.64 -13.11
C GLN A 20 1.93 -8.28 -11.80
N ALA A 21 3.12 -8.86 -11.58
CA ALA A 21 3.91 -8.66 -10.38
C ALA A 21 3.97 -7.15 -10.20
N GLN A 22 3.16 -6.63 -9.27
CA GLN A 22 3.04 -5.19 -9.08
C GLN A 22 4.44 -4.72 -8.77
N ASP A 23 4.91 -3.72 -9.52
CA ASP A 23 6.23 -3.18 -9.28
C ASP A 23 6.27 -2.80 -7.78
N PRO A 24 7.27 -3.23 -7.01
CA PRO A 24 7.37 -2.86 -5.61
C PRO A 24 7.24 -1.35 -5.37
N ALA A 25 7.54 -0.50 -6.37
CA ALA A 25 7.28 0.94 -6.33
C ALA A 25 5.77 1.26 -6.41
N ASP A 26 5.04 0.67 -7.34
CA ASP A 26 3.57 0.82 -7.46
C ASP A 26 2.86 0.38 -6.18
N LEU A 27 3.32 -0.71 -5.56
CA LEU A 27 2.76 -1.20 -4.30
C LEU A 27 3.04 -0.24 -3.14
N LEU A 28 4.24 0.35 -3.09
CA LEU A 28 4.59 1.36 -2.11
C LEU A 28 3.72 2.61 -2.25
N GLU A 29 3.55 3.12 -3.47
CA GLU A 29 2.70 4.28 -3.77
C GLU A 29 1.25 4.03 -3.35
N ASN A 30 0.73 2.85 -3.64
CA ASN A 30 -0.61 2.46 -3.22
C ASN A 30 -0.76 2.42 -1.69
N ILE A 31 0.23 1.91 -0.96
CA ILE A 31 0.18 1.91 0.52
C ILE A 31 0.25 3.33 1.08
N LEU A 32 1.11 4.19 0.53
CA LEU A 32 1.21 5.59 0.96
C LEU A 32 -0.10 6.35 0.70
N THR A 33 -0.73 6.13 -0.45
CA THR A 33 -2.03 6.71 -0.79
C THR A 33 -3.12 6.26 0.19
N GLN A 34 -3.14 4.96 0.55
CA GLN A 34 -4.08 4.45 1.56
C GLN A 34 -3.84 5.06 2.94
N LEU A 35 -2.57 5.21 3.35
CA LEU A 35 -2.21 5.85 4.61
C LEU A 35 -2.64 7.33 4.63
N GLU A 36 -2.41 8.07 3.54
CA GLU A 36 -2.85 9.46 3.41
C GLU A 36 -4.37 9.58 3.51
N ALA A 37 -5.12 8.76 2.77
CA ALA A 37 -6.57 8.74 2.82
C ALA A 37 -7.09 8.42 4.24
N LEU A 38 -6.46 7.47 4.93
CA LEU A 38 -6.80 7.10 6.30
C LEU A 38 -6.57 8.25 7.28
N LEU A 39 -5.44 8.95 7.16
CA LEU A 39 -5.13 10.11 7.99
C LEU A 39 -6.09 11.27 7.69
N TRP A 40 -6.49 11.44 6.43
CA TRP A 40 -7.48 12.45 6.07
C TRP A 40 -8.82 12.20 6.76
N VAL A 41 -9.26 10.95 6.84
CA VAL A 41 -10.47 10.58 7.60
C VAL A 41 -10.31 10.96 9.08
N CYS A 42 -9.13 10.77 9.67
CA CYS A 42 -8.88 11.15 11.07
C CYS A 42 -9.04 12.65 11.35
N HIS A 43 -8.75 13.49 10.35
CA HIS A 43 -8.82 14.96 10.43
C HIS A 43 -10.18 15.55 10.06
N GLY A 44 -11.19 14.74 9.72
CA GLY A 44 -12.51 15.26 9.34
C GLY A 44 -13.20 16.02 10.47
N GLU A 45 -13.72 17.23 10.17
CA GLU A 45 -14.38 18.13 11.15
C GLU A 45 -15.62 17.53 11.84
N ASN A 46 -16.13 16.39 11.36
CA ASN A 46 -17.38 15.78 11.83
C ASN A 46 -17.19 14.48 12.63
N ILE A 47 -15.98 14.22 13.16
CA ILE A 47 -15.73 13.01 13.96
C ILE A 47 -15.48 13.37 15.42
N ASP A 48 -16.38 12.94 16.29
CA ASP A 48 -16.20 13.02 17.74
C ASP A 48 -15.47 11.79 18.27
N TRP A 49 -14.14 11.89 18.31
CA TRP A 49 -13.28 10.84 18.87
C TRP A 49 -13.38 10.71 20.40
N CYS A 50 -14.02 11.66 21.09
CA CYS A 50 -14.01 11.74 22.55
C CYS A 50 -15.23 11.08 23.21
N ARG A 51 -16.26 10.69 22.45
CA ARG A 51 -17.51 10.14 22.98
C ARG A 51 -17.86 8.78 22.40
N GLY A 52 -18.66 8.02 23.15
CA GLY A 52 -19.15 6.71 22.74
C GLY A 52 -18.01 5.75 22.41
N ASP A 53 -18.07 5.13 21.23
CA ASP A 53 -17.02 4.24 20.72
C ASP A 53 -15.82 4.98 20.09
N GLY A 54 -15.85 6.32 20.04
CA GLY A 54 -14.82 7.16 19.41
C GLY A 54 -13.39 6.82 19.83
N PRO A 55 -13.06 6.71 21.14
CA PRO A 55 -11.69 6.41 21.56
C PRO A 55 -11.18 5.05 21.08
N LYS A 56 -12.07 4.04 21.06
CA LYS A 56 -11.74 2.69 20.59
C LYS A 56 -11.58 2.67 19.06
N GLN A 57 -12.42 3.41 18.34
CA GLN A 57 -12.30 3.53 16.88
C GLN A 57 -11.01 4.27 16.49
N LEU A 58 -10.65 5.33 17.21
CA LEU A 58 -9.38 6.04 17.03
C LEU A 58 -8.18 5.11 17.29
N ASP A 59 -8.19 4.35 18.38
CA ASP A 59 -7.12 3.40 18.70
C ASP A 59 -6.91 2.36 17.58
N ASN A 60 -8.00 1.79 17.06
CA ASN A 60 -7.95 0.87 15.92
C ASN A 60 -7.41 1.53 14.63
N LEU A 61 -7.79 2.78 14.36
CA LEU A 61 -7.30 3.53 13.21
C LEU A 61 -5.81 3.85 13.32
N LEU A 62 -5.35 4.26 14.50
CA LEU A 62 -3.93 4.50 14.78
C LEU A 62 -3.11 3.21 14.67
N TRP A 63 -3.66 2.08 15.13
CA TRP A 63 -3.05 0.77 14.94
C TRP A 63 -2.91 0.43 13.45
N LEU A 64 -3.96 0.64 12.66
CA LEU A 64 -3.94 0.40 11.21
C LEU A 64 -2.94 1.32 10.50
N ALA A 65 -2.90 2.61 10.86
CA ALA A 65 -1.94 3.56 10.31
C ALA A 65 -0.50 3.14 10.60
N THR A 66 -0.25 2.63 11.81
CA THR A 66 1.07 2.11 12.20
C THR A 66 1.46 0.89 11.37
N ASP A 67 0.52 -0.02 11.08
CA ASP A 67 0.79 -1.19 10.25
C ASP A 67 1.07 -0.81 8.79
N LEU A 68 0.29 0.12 8.21
CA LEU A 68 0.53 0.66 6.87
C LEU A 68 1.88 1.36 6.77
N ALA A 69 2.24 2.18 7.76
CA ALA A 69 3.53 2.86 7.81
C ALA A 69 4.70 1.87 7.87
N ARG A 70 4.57 0.77 8.64
CA ARG A 70 5.58 -0.29 8.70
C ARG A 70 5.76 -0.98 7.34
N LYS A 71 4.65 -1.36 6.70
CA LYS A 71 4.67 -1.99 5.36
C LYS A 71 5.30 -1.06 4.31
N ALA A 72 4.98 0.23 4.34
CA ALA A 72 5.60 1.21 3.45
C ALA A 72 7.12 1.26 3.64
N GLY A 73 7.59 1.24 4.90
CA GLY A 73 9.03 1.18 5.20
C GLY A 73 9.71 -0.08 4.64
N GLU A 74 9.10 -1.25 4.81
CA GLU A 74 9.63 -2.52 4.28
C GLU A 74 9.70 -2.53 2.74
N LEU A 75 8.67 -2.03 2.07
CA LEU A 75 8.64 -1.91 0.62
C LEU A 75 9.66 -0.90 0.12
N PHE A 76 9.82 0.25 0.78
CA PHE A 76 10.83 1.23 0.42
C PHE A 76 12.24 0.64 0.48
N GLN A 77 12.57 -0.07 1.56
CA GLN A 77 13.87 -0.73 1.68
C GLN A 77 14.08 -1.80 0.61
N SER A 78 13.03 -2.53 0.23
CA SER A 78 13.09 -3.54 -0.82
C SER A 78 13.33 -2.92 -2.20
N ASN A 79 12.66 -1.81 -2.50
CA ASN A 79 12.89 -1.01 -3.71
C ASN A 79 14.33 -0.50 -3.78
N GLU A 80 14.84 0.09 -2.70
CA GLU A 80 16.21 0.61 -2.67
C GLU A 80 17.27 -0.48 -2.84
N LYS A 81 17.05 -1.66 -2.24
CA LYS A 81 17.91 -2.83 -2.48
C LYS A 81 17.90 -3.27 -3.94
N ALA A 82 16.72 -3.33 -4.57
CA ALA A 82 16.59 -3.69 -5.98
C ALA A 82 17.30 -2.67 -6.89
N ARG A 83 17.16 -1.36 -6.62
CA ARG A 83 17.85 -0.29 -7.35
C ARG A 83 19.37 -0.36 -7.24
N ARG A 84 19.89 -0.72 -6.06
CA ARG A 84 21.34 -0.89 -5.86
C ARG A 84 21.86 -2.13 -6.60
N ALA A 85 21.14 -3.24 -6.54
CA ALA A 85 21.50 -4.45 -7.26
C ALA A 85 21.53 -4.23 -8.78
N THR A 86 20.56 -3.51 -9.34
CA THR A 86 20.58 -3.16 -10.77
C THR A 86 21.75 -2.26 -11.14
N ALA A 87 22.09 -1.27 -10.31
CA ALA A 87 23.24 -0.39 -10.51
C ALA A 87 24.57 -1.15 -10.51
N GLU A 88 24.76 -2.13 -9.62
CA GLU A 88 25.96 -2.97 -9.54
C GLU A 88 26.07 -3.92 -10.75
N THR A 89 24.96 -4.45 -11.25
CA THR A 89 24.96 -5.31 -12.45
C THR A 89 25.25 -4.55 -13.75
N LEU A 90 24.94 -3.24 -13.82
CA LEU A 90 25.20 -2.40 -14.99
C LEU A 90 26.65 -1.89 -15.06
N THR A 91 27.49 -2.20 -14.07
CA THR A 91 28.93 -1.90 -14.12
C THR A 91 29.76 -3.16 -14.44
N PRO A 92 29.78 -3.69 -15.68
CA PRO A 92 30.80 -4.65 -16.05
C PRO A 92 32.11 -3.89 -16.29
N SER A 93 33.10 -4.15 -15.44
CA SER A 93 34.50 -4.20 -15.84
C SER A 93 35.10 -2.91 -16.45
N ARG A 94 35.33 -1.87 -15.63
CA ARG A 94 36.35 -0.82 -15.94
C ARG A 94 37.62 -1.01 -15.11
N VAL A 95 38.09 -2.24 -14.97
CA VAL A 95 39.45 -2.51 -14.48
C VAL A 95 39.93 -3.78 -15.15
N LYS A 96 41.13 -3.71 -15.76
CA LYS A 96 41.95 -4.82 -16.27
C LYS A 96 41.94 -5.02 -17.79
N ALA A 97 42.49 -4.06 -18.52
CA ALA A 97 43.29 -4.33 -19.72
C ALA A 97 44.23 -3.15 -20.00
N GLU A 98 45.25 -2.99 -19.17
CA GLU A 98 46.55 -2.46 -19.59
C GLU A 98 47.57 -3.45 -19.07
N PRO A 99 48.37 -4.07 -19.96
CA PRO A 99 49.82 -3.85 -19.85
C PRO A 99 50.52 -3.94 -21.23
N PRO A 100 51.87 -3.97 -21.28
CA PRO A 100 52.74 -2.99 -21.92
C PRO A 100 53.14 -3.32 -23.39
#